data_AF-A0A2A4GQI8-F1
#
_entry.id   AF-A0A2A4GQI8-F1
#
_cell.length_a   1.000
_cell.length_b   1.000
_cell.length_c   1.000
_cell.angle_alpha   90.00
_cell.angle_beta   90.00
_cell.angle_gamma   90.00
#
_symmetry.space_group_name_H-M   'P 1'
#
loop_
_entity.id
_entity.type
_entity.pdbx_description
1 polymer ?
#
loop_
_entity_poly.entity_id
_entity_poly.type
_entity_poly.pdbx_seq_one_letter_code
_entity_poly.pdbx_strand_id
1 'polypeptide(L)'
;MAKNRTFTDEEVEIMEQNGINRLCALNRVKRLGWSREKAITVPPKKKRLKIVEDEEKAILKLESTIDTKEAYKRFMDSRVDKSHLTKYPQSVEPSDYYKFLESVSTWS
;
A
#
# COMPACT_ATOMS: atom_id res chain seq x y z
N MET A 1 52.66 -0.60 -18.25
CA MET A 1 51.83 -0.03 -17.17
C MET A 1 51.44 -1.16 -16.23
N ALA A 2 52.08 -1.28 -15.06
CA ALA A 2 51.63 -2.24 -14.06
C ALA A 2 50.20 -1.84 -13.64
N LYS A 3 49.22 -2.71 -13.85
CA LYS A 3 47.88 -2.50 -13.29
C LYS A 3 48.08 -2.50 -11.78
N ASN A 4 47.89 -1.37 -11.11
CA ASN A 4 47.80 -1.29 -9.65
C ASN A 4 46.56 -2.08 -9.22
N ARG A 5 46.69 -3.40 -9.18
CA ARG A 5 45.64 -4.35 -8.80
C ARG A 5 45.46 -4.21 -7.29
N THR A 6 44.38 -3.55 -6.91
CA THR A 6 44.02 -3.33 -5.49
C THR A 6 43.59 -4.60 -4.76
N PHE A 7 43.23 -5.64 -5.51
CA PHE A 7 42.81 -6.95 -5.04
C PHE A 7 43.54 -8.05 -5.83
N THR A 8 43.84 -9.17 -5.17
CA THR A 8 44.43 -10.36 -5.80
C THR A 8 43.42 -11.06 -6.70
N ASP A 9 43.88 -11.96 -7.57
CA ASP A 9 42.98 -12.67 -8.48
C ASP A 9 42.03 -13.63 -7.70
N GLU A 10 42.49 -14.22 -6.59
CA GLU A 10 41.67 -15.04 -5.69
C GLU A 10 40.55 -14.23 -5.01
N GLU A 11 40.87 -13.02 -4.51
CA GLU A 11 39.87 -12.13 -3.90
C GLU A 11 38.78 -11.75 -4.91
N VAL A 12 39.15 -11.62 -6.18
CA VAL A 12 38.22 -11.25 -7.26
C VAL A 12 37.26 -12.40 -7.56
N GLU A 13 37.74 -13.64 -7.54
CA GLU A 13 36.87 -14.81 -7.71
C GLU A 13 35.85 -14.92 -6.56
N ILE A 14 36.28 -14.71 -5.31
CA ILE A 14 35.38 -14.67 -4.14
C ILE A 14 34.35 -13.53 -4.28
N MET A 15 34.76 -12.37 -4.79
CA MET A 15 33.86 -11.25 -5.02
C MET A 15 32.82 -11.57 -6.09
N GLU A 16 33.22 -12.20 -7.19
CA GLU A 16 32.31 -12.62 -8.27
C GLU A 16 31.30 -13.65 -7.79
N GLN A 17 31.74 -14.65 -7.00
CA GLN A 17 30.86 -15.63 -6.36
C GLN A 17 29.82 -14.98 -5.44
N ASN A 18 30.20 -13.92 -4.70
CA ASN A 18 29.31 -13.18 -3.80
C ASN A 18 28.53 -12.04 -4.50
N GLY A 19 28.70 -11.85 -5.81
CA GLY A 19 28.05 -10.78 -6.58
C GLY A 19 28.49 -9.37 -6.17
N ILE A 20 29.71 -9.20 -5.67
CA ILE A 20 30.26 -7.94 -5.21
C ILE A 20 31.12 -7.31 -6.31
N ASN A 21 30.71 -6.13 -6.76
CA ASN A 21 31.50 -5.35 -7.72
C ASN A 21 32.83 -4.87 -7.08
N ARG A 22 33.93 -4.87 -7.86
CA ARG A 22 35.23 -4.26 -7.51
C ARG A 22 35.13 -2.88 -6.86
N LEU A 23 34.30 -2.00 -7.40
CA LEU A 23 34.10 -0.66 -6.84
C LEU A 23 33.42 -0.68 -5.46
N CYS A 24 32.54 -1.66 -5.23
CA CYS A 24 31.86 -1.84 -3.96
C CYS A 24 32.84 -2.29 -2.86
N ALA A 25 33.67 -3.31 -3.13
CA ALA A 25 34.71 -3.75 -2.19
C ALA A 25 35.73 -2.64 -1.91
N LEU A 26 36.17 -1.91 -2.94
CA LEU A 26 37.10 -0.79 -2.76
C LEU A 26 36.52 0.32 -1.88
N ASN A 27 35.25 0.68 -2.08
CA ASN A 27 34.57 1.65 -1.22
C ASN A 27 34.40 1.14 0.22
N ARG A 28 34.17 -0.16 0.42
CA ARG A 28 34.10 -0.77 1.75
C ARG A 28 35.42 -0.66 2.50
N VAL A 29 36.54 -0.92 1.83
CA VAL A 29 37.87 -0.78 2.43
C VAL A 29 38.22 0.70 2.66
N LYS A 30 38.09 1.56 1.64
CA LYS A 30 38.55 2.95 1.71
C LYS A 30 37.65 3.89 2.51
N ARG A 31 36.32 3.78 2.38
CA ARG A 31 35.36 4.73 2.97
C ARG A 31 34.73 4.20 4.25
N LEU A 32 34.45 2.90 4.31
CA LEU A 32 33.76 2.27 5.45
C LEU A 32 34.74 1.63 6.44
N GLY A 33 36.03 1.56 6.11
CA GLY A 33 37.08 1.01 6.99
C GLY A 33 36.94 -0.50 7.24
N TRP A 34 36.32 -1.24 6.33
CA TRP A 34 36.16 -2.68 6.48
C TRP A 34 37.48 -3.42 6.23
N SER A 35 37.68 -4.54 6.93
CA SER A 35 38.74 -5.49 6.57
C SER A 35 38.51 -6.04 5.17
N ARG A 36 39.59 -6.45 4.48
CA ARG A 36 39.52 -6.98 3.11
C ARG A 36 38.58 -8.17 3.01
N GLU A 37 38.73 -9.14 3.91
CA GLU A 37 37.86 -10.32 4.01
C GLU A 37 36.38 -9.93 4.14
N LYS A 38 36.06 -9.02 5.07
CA LYS A 38 34.68 -8.56 5.24
C LYS A 38 34.15 -7.82 4.01
N ALA A 39 35.01 -7.08 3.31
CA ALA A 39 34.65 -6.34 2.11
C ALA A 39 34.29 -7.25 0.92
N ILE A 40 34.93 -8.41 0.81
CA ILE A 40 34.73 -9.38 -0.29
C ILE A 40 33.70 -10.47 0.04
N THR A 41 33.41 -10.73 1.31
CA THR A 41 32.47 -11.81 1.70
C THR A 41 31.04 -11.33 1.90
N VAL A 42 30.82 -10.10 2.38
CA VAL A 42 29.46 -9.65 2.73
C VAL A 42 28.71 -9.14 1.48
N PRO A 43 27.59 -9.77 1.08
CA PRO A 43 26.84 -9.33 -0.11
C PRO A 43 26.23 -7.92 0.08
N PRO A 44 26.05 -7.15 -0.99
CA PRO A 44 25.44 -5.83 -0.91
C PRO A 44 23.97 -5.95 -0.48
N LYS A 45 23.51 -5.03 0.37
CA LYS A 45 22.08 -4.94 0.71
C LYS A 45 21.30 -4.66 -0.57
N LYS A 46 20.26 -5.46 -0.84
CA LYS A 46 19.33 -5.21 -1.93
C LYS A 46 18.72 -3.82 -1.75
N LYS A 47 18.64 -3.04 -2.82
CA LYS A 47 17.92 -1.76 -2.79
C LYS A 47 16.46 -2.07 -2.49
N ARG A 48 15.87 -1.39 -1.50
CA ARG A 48 14.43 -1.42 -1.29
C ARG A 48 13.78 -0.78 -2.52
N LEU A 49 13.04 -1.57 -3.30
CA LEU A 49 12.31 -1.07 -4.46
C LEU A 49 11.07 -0.35 -3.95
N LYS A 50 10.96 0.96 -4.20
CA LYS A 50 9.82 1.76 -3.73
C LYS A 50 8.48 1.17 -4.18
N ILE A 51 8.44 0.62 -5.39
CA ILE A 51 7.24 0.01 -6.01
C ILE A 51 6.64 -1.08 -5.11
N VAL A 52 7.47 -2.02 -4.63
CA VAL A 52 7.02 -3.13 -3.78
C VAL A 52 6.54 -2.60 -2.42
N GLU A 53 7.20 -1.58 -1.87
CA GLU A 53 6.75 -0.97 -0.61
C GLU A 53 5.44 -0.20 -0.76
N ASP A 54 5.25 0.47 -1.89
CA ASP A 54 4.04 1.22 -2.20
C ASP A 54 2.86 0.26 -2.43
N GLU A 55 3.11 -0.88 -3.08
CA GLU A 55 2.16 -1.99 -3.23
C GLU A 55 1.82 -2.65 -1.88
N GLU A 56 2.82 -3.03 -1.08
CA GLU A 56 2.63 -3.60 0.28
C GLU A 56 1.87 -2.63 1.20
N LYS A 57 2.16 -1.33 1.15
CA LYS A 57 1.41 -0.30 1.88
C LYS A 57 0.01 -0.11 1.36
N ALA A 58 -0.20 -0.19 0.04
CA ALA A 58 -1.53 -0.10 -0.56
C ALA A 58 -2.40 -1.28 -0.14
N ILE A 59 -1.85 -2.50 -0.16
CA ILE A 59 -2.49 -3.73 0.33
C ILE A 59 -2.80 -3.59 1.82
N LEU A 60 -1.83 -3.19 2.65
CA LEU A 60 -2.04 -2.99 4.09
C LEU A 60 -3.14 -1.96 4.39
N LYS A 61 -3.23 -0.88 3.60
CA LYS A 61 -4.27 0.16 3.71
C LYS A 61 -5.65 -0.34 3.29
N LEU A 62 -5.70 -1.26 2.32
CA LEU A 62 -6.91 -1.96 1.86
C LEU A 62 -7.35 -3.05 2.84
N GLU A 63 -6.42 -3.66 3.56
CA GLU A 63 -6.69 -4.75 4.50
C GLU A 63 -7.00 -4.21 5.91
N SER A 64 -6.46 -3.03 6.25
CA SER A 64 -6.78 -2.28 7.47
C SER A 64 -8.12 -1.56 7.40
N THR A 65 -9.06 -1.98 6.54
CA THR A 65 -10.38 -1.38 6.39
C THR A 65 -11.29 -1.67 7.59
N ILE A 66 -10.89 -1.15 8.73
CA ILE A 66 -11.76 -0.40 9.60
C ILE A 66 -10.93 0.84 9.97
N ASP A 67 -10.98 1.89 9.14
CA ASP A 67 -10.44 3.19 9.53
C ASP A 67 -11.00 3.52 10.91
N THR A 68 -10.13 3.72 11.91
CA THR A 68 -10.56 3.84 13.32
C THR A 68 -11.57 4.96 13.49
N LYS A 69 -11.48 5.99 12.64
CA LYS A 69 -12.43 7.10 12.56
C LYS A 69 -13.78 6.68 11.99
N GLU A 70 -13.78 5.90 10.90
CA GLU A 70 -14.98 5.30 10.30
C GLU A 70 -15.66 4.31 11.27
N ALA A 71 -14.87 3.48 11.98
CA ALA A 71 -15.34 2.57 13.02
C ALA A 71 -16.08 3.32 14.14
N TYR A 72 -15.45 4.37 14.65
CA TYR A 72 -16.00 5.21 15.70
C TYR A 72 -17.24 5.97 15.24
N LYS A 73 -17.25 6.47 13.99
CA LYS A 73 -18.40 7.12 13.39
C LYS A 73 -19.59 6.17 13.30
N ARG A 74 -19.39 4.95 12.79
CA ARG A 74 -20.42 3.90 12.73
C ARG A 74 -20.96 3.54 14.12
N PHE A 75 -20.09 3.46 15.12
CA PHE A 75 -20.48 3.20 16.51
C PHE A 75 -21.29 4.33 17.14
N MET A 76 -20.97 5.59 16.84
CA MET A 76 -21.78 6.72 17.28
C MET A 76 -23.12 6.75 16.54
N ASP A 77 -23.12 6.49 15.23
CA ASP A 77 -24.34 6.41 14.41
C ASP A 77 -25.30 5.31 14.86
N SER A 78 -24.82 4.17 15.36
CA SER A 78 -25.66 3.08 15.86
C SER A 78 -26.35 3.38 17.19
N ARG A 79 -25.91 4.43 17.91
CA ARG A 79 -26.49 4.85 19.20
C ARG A 79 -27.57 5.92 19.06
N VAL A 80 -27.61 6.59 17.91
CA VAL A 80 -28.60 7.63 17.64
C VAL A 80 -29.91 6.95 17.31
N ASP A 81 -30.93 7.17 18.13
CA ASP A 81 -32.29 6.72 17.82
C ASP A 81 -32.84 7.54 16.65
N LYS A 82 -33.04 6.87 15.51
CA LYS A 82 -33.58 7.45 14.26
C LYS A 82 -35.04 7.04 14.03
N SER A 83 -35.74 6.56 15.07
CA SER A 83 -37.17 6.22 15.04
C SER A 83 -38.09 7.39 14.64
N HIS A 84 -37.63 8.63 14.78
CA HIS A 84 -38.37 9.82 14.33
C HIS A 84 -38.13 10.15 12.85
N LEU A 85 -37.08 9.59 12.23
CA LEU A 85 -36.81 9.68 10.79
C LEU A 85 -37.58 8.64 9.97
N THR A 86 -38.19 7.63 10.60
CA THR A 86 -39.12 6.75 9.89
C THR A 86 -40.35 7.57 9.52
N LYS A 87 -40.32 8.09 8.29
CA LYS A 87 -41.49 8.69 7.65
C LYS A 87 -42.59 7.63 7.66
N TYR A 88 -43.72 7.94 8.29
CA TYR A 88 -44.91 7.11 8.18
C TYR A 88 -45.13 6.78 6.71
N PRO A 89 -45.46 5.52 6.33
CA PRO A 89 -45.80 5.21 4.95
C PRO A 89 -46.93 6.16 4.56
N GLN A 90 -46.59 7.16 3.75
CA GLN A 90 -47.52 8.18 3.31
C GLN A 90 -48.38 7.62 2.16
N SER A 91 -48.77 6.35 2.25
CA SER A 91 -49.82 5.78 1.42
C SER A 91 -51.13 6.12 2.11
N VAL A 92 -51.80 7.13 1.59
CA VAL A 92 -53.21 7.40 1.90
C VAL A 92 -54.02 6.73 0.81
N GLU A 93 -55.16 6.12 1.17
CA GLU A 93 -56.10 5.62 0.17
C GLU A 93 -56.44 6.75 -0.81
N PRO A 94 -56.32 6.55 -2.13
CA PRO A 94 -56.60 7.60 -3.10
C PRO A 94 -58.04 8.05 -2.96
N SER A 95 -58.25 9.37 -2.88
CA SER A 95 -59.59 9.94 -2.79
C SER A 95 -60.40 9.60 -4.04
N ASP A 96 -61.72 9.56 -3.91
CA ASP A 96 -62.61 9.29 -5.03
C ASP A 96 -62.41 10.30 -6.18
N TYR A 97 -62.05 11.54 -5.83
CA TYR A 97 -61.71 12.57 -6.81
C TYR A 97 -60.40 12.28 -7.56
N TYR A 98 -59.38 11.74 -6.90
CA TYR A 98 -58.15 11.31 -7.57
C TYR A 98 -58.40 10.18 -8.58
N LYS A 99 -59.18 9.16 -8.17
CA LYS A 99 -59.58 8.06 -9.06
C LYS A 99 -60.39 8.56 -10.26
N PHE A 100 -61.26 9.55 -10.04
CA PHE A 100 -62.00 10.21 -11.11
C PHE A 100 -61.05 10.91 -12.08
N LEU A 101 -60.10 11.72 -11.60
CA LEU A 101 -59.12 12.39 -12.47
C LEU A 101 -58.26 11.40 -13.26
N GLU A 102 -57.84 10.29 -12.65
CA GLU A 102 -57.10 9.22 -13.34
C GLU A 102 -57.93 8.57 -14.45
N SER A 103 -59.23 8.35 -14.22
CA SER A 103 -60.14 7.81 -15.23
C SER A 103 -60.37 8.73 -16.43
N VAL A 104 -60.26 10.05 -16.21
CA VAL A 104 -60.42 11.07 -17.26
C VAL A 104 -59.09 11.38 -17.94
N SER A 105 -57.96 11.09 -17.28
CA SER A 105 -56.61 11.30 -17.78
C SER A 105 -56.20 10.20 -18.77
N THR A 106 -56.73 10.25 -19.99
CA THR A 106 -56.22 9.47 -21.13
C THR A 106 -54.93 10.11 -21.66
N TRP A 107 -53.80 9.88 -21.02
CA TRP A 107 -52.52 10.17 -21.66
C TRP A 107 -52.24 9.05 -22.67
N SER A 108 -52.28 9.41 -23.96
CA SER A 108 -51.83 8.59 -25.09
C SER A 108 -50.33 8.78 -25.31
#